data_AF-A0A8J3ZJ76-F1
#
_entry.id   AF-A0A8J3ZJ76-F1
#
_cell.length_a   1.000
_cell.length_b   1.000
_cell.length_c   1.000
_cell.angle_alpha   90.00
_cell.angle_beta   90.00
_cell.angle_gamma   90.00
#
_symmetry.space_group_name_H-M   'P 1'
#
loop_
_entity.id
_entity.type
_entity.pdbx_description
1 polymer ?
#
loop_
_entity_poly.entity_id
_entity_poly.type
_entity_poly.pdbx_seq_one_letter_code
_entity_poly.pdbx_strand_id
1 'polypeptide(L)'
;MLDTRTDMVGTRLPAGWSFLAEPVLTGDPVPGAFVVEINVDAGGFRVDGRLTPPSVVARAVAAVRASAGADAGRDDPVLVVPHGPIPAGPAADLLYGALADALGVLVTASDGPVVLVGDKLTTPGEIQWWAPARGVVGVGGDFPTAGPTTSAHPVDPAIPTPPPPAPPAPPPPPAEPARGRAAVVLAARADHEPHPVTVTRLNGVHAHALDAARWTRRWTGVETPPPPPSPGTGPGAIDPVRAEDGCAPAGQVGTDPEPGPPPPETTDQPTRPVWIAAAHWGTDERTLLRRAIRQRYDTHARAVGRTIAEEPGLHAGRPSTDLVTDLVALRAYDVDDRDAVNAALRTGTGTDRELLLARGAAAGLGRLPAVFGPVFASGDTDLIGRPGDELVEPGFLDADLVRTVPDGVPVEYVIWSVSAHRLGSLSPERPTSVLFGPGSRFVVLAVDRPTHAADDGAPVRVLLRDRTDRQDGRSGLDERLITRLRLALEQPSAREHRRPLSIAPGFDARGNPFTAADPIASHGGQ
;
A
#
# COMPACT_ATOMS: atom_id res chain seq x y z
N MET A 1 -31.86 -40.98 18.46
CA MET A 1 -31.89 -40.51 17.07
C MET A 1 -32.71 -39.23 17.08
N LEU A 2 -32.07 -38.12 17.48
CA LEU A 2 -32.68 -36.79 17.51
C LEU A 2 -32.51 -36.21 16.11
N ASP A 3 -33.61 -35.80 15.50
CA ASP A 3 -33.64 -35.19 14.18
C ASP A 3 -32.97 -33.80 14.27
N THR A 4 -31.64 -33.75 14.13
CA THR A 4 -30.84 -32.51 14.11
C THR A 4 -30.95 -31.84 12.75
N ARG A 5 -32.17 -31.63 12.25
CA ARG A 5 -32.45 -30.51 11.37
C ARG A 5 -32.54 -29.29 12.25
N THR A 6 -31.37 -28.77 12.63
CA THR A 6 -31.29 -27.40 13.13
C THR A 6 -31.87 -26.53 12.03
N ASP A 7 -33.06 -25.97 12.24
CA ASP A 7 -33.67 -25.03 11.31
C ASP A 7 -32.67 -23.90 11.05
N MET A 8 -32.08 -23.92 9.86
CA MET A 8 -31.10 -22.94 9.47
C MET A 8 -31.83 -21.62 9.25
N VAL A 9 -31.52 -20.62 10.07
CA VAL A 9 -32.12 -19.30 9.98
C VAL A 9 -31.71 -18.64 8.66
N GLY A 10 -32.70 -18.22 7.88
CA GLY A 10 -32.53 -17.53 6.60
C GLY A 10 -33.21 -18.23 5.43
N THR A 11 -33.03 -17.68 4.25
CA THR A 11 -33.64 -18.15 2.99
C THR A 11 -32.57 -18.40 1.96
N ARG A 12 -32.68 -19.51 1.21
CA ARG A 12 -31.77 -19.82 0.11
C ARG A 12 -32.00 -18.87 -1.06
N LEU A 13 -30.92 -18.30 -1.59
CA LEU A 13 -30.92 -17.53 -2.84
C LEU A 13 -30.37 -18.38 -3.98
N PRO A 14 -30.68 -18.07 -5.24
CA PRO A 14 -30.02 -18.70 -6.39
C PRO A 14 -28.50 -18.52 -6.37
N ALA A 15 -28.02 -17.36 -5.90
CA ALA A 15 -26.60 -17.00 -5.81
C ALA A 15 -25.96 -17.25 -4.43
N GLY A 16 -26.71 -17.75 -3.43
CA GLY A 16 -26.19 -17.93 -2.07
C GLY A 16 -27.26 -18.02 -0.98
N TRP A 17 -27.16 -17.17 0.05
CA TRP A 17 -28.03 -17.20 1.23
C TRP A 17 -28.39 -15.82 1.73
N SER A 18 -29.60 -15.67 2.25
CA SER A 18 -30.07 -14.44 2.88
C SER A 18 -30.44 -14.69 4.33
N PHE A 19 -29.85 -13.92 5.25
CA PHE A 19 -30.23 -13.88 6.66
C PHE A 19 -31.30 -12.81 6.96
N LEU A 20 -31.80 -12.14 5.91
CA LEU A 20 -32.90 -11.18 6.03
C LEU A 20 -34.24 -11.92 6.19
N ALA A 21 -35.20 -11.24 6.82
CA ALA A 21 -36.59 -11.71 6.84
C ALA A 21 -37.19 -11.71 5.42
N GLU A 22 -36.84 -10.71 4.63
CA GLU A 22 -37.23 -10.55 3.23
C GLU A 22 -35.96 -10.33 2.38
N PRO A 23 -35.55 -11.32 1.57
CA PRO A 23 -34.41 -11.16 0.68
C PRO A 23 -34.61 -10.05 -0.36
N VAL A 24 -33.57 -9.27 -0.64
CA VAL A 24 -33.66 -8.14 -1.58
C VAL A 24 -33.14 -8.55 -2.95
N LEU A 25 -32.07 -9.34 -2.99
CA LEU A 25 -31.48 -9.89 -4.20
C LEU A 25 -32.33 -11.06 -4.69
N THR A 26 -33.15 -10.76 -5.69
CA THR A 26 -33.88 -11.75 -6.47
C THR A 26 -33.27 -11.80 -7.88
N GLY A 27 -32.74 -12.95 -8.28
CA GLY A 27 -32.23 -13.15 -9.64
C GLY A 27 -31.26 -14.33 -9.75
N ASP A 28 -30.64 -14.47 -10.92
CA ASP A 28 -29.84 -15.63 -11.29
C ASP A 28 -28.58 -15.81 -10.40
N PRO A 29 -28.02 -17.04 -10.34
CA PRO A 29 -26.77 -17.30 -9.64
C PRO A 29 -25.65 -16.37 -10.13
N VAL A 30 -24.85 -15.84 -9.21
CA VAL A 30 -23.69 -15.01 -9.53
C VAL A 30 -22.46 -15.91 -9.66
N PRO A 31 -21.88 -16.09 -10.85
CA PRO A 31 -20.77 -17.01 -11.03
C PRO A 31 -19.52 -16.55 -10.27
N GLY A 32 -18.92 -17.46 -9.50
CA GLY A 32 -17.61 -17.27 -8.85
C GLY A 32 -17.64 -16.54 -7.51
N ALA A 33 -18.81 -16.40 -6.87
CA ALA A 33 -18.92 -15.93 -5.49
C ALA A 33 -20.15 -16.55 -4.81
N PHE A 34 -20.04 -16.75 -3.50
CA PHE A 34 -21.18 -17.12 -2.65
C PHE A 34 -21.76 -15.85 -2.00
N VAL A 35 -22.96 -15.46 -2.40
CA VAL A 35 -23.59 -14.21 -1.94
C VAL A 35 -24.25 -14.40 -0.57
N VAL A 36 -23.98 -13.50 0.37
CA VAL A 36 -24.58 -13.48 1.70
C VAL A 36 -25.25 -12.13 1.95
N GLU A 37 -26.58 -12.10 1.96
CA GLU A 37 -27.32 -10.92 2.43
C GLU A 37 -27.48 -10.98 3.95
N ILE A 38 -27.12 -9.90 4.64
CA ILE A 38 -27.22 -9.85 6.10
C ILE A 38 -27.43 -8.42 6.60
N ASN A 39 -28.22 -8.26 7.65
CA ASN A 39 -28.34 -6.97 8.32
C ASN A 39 -27.05 -6.66 9.08
N VAL A 40 -26.56 -5.43 9.00
CA VAL A 40 -25.39 -4.94 9.72
C VAL A 40 -25.72 -3.59 10.36
N ASP A 41 -25.33 -3.42 11.63
CA ASP A 41 -25.40 -2.13 12.31
C ASP A 41 -24.09 -1.80 13.03
N ALA A 42 -24.08 -0.70 13.80
CA ALA A 42 -22.91 -0.26 14.56
C ALA A 42 -22.41 -1.31 15.58
N GLY A 43 -23.24 -2.30 15.95
CA GLY A 43 -22.87 -3.41 16.83
C GLY A 43 -22.31 -4.62 16.08
N GLY A 44 -22.58 -4.78 14.78
CA GLY A 44 -22.10 -5.89 13.95
C GLY A 44 -23.22 -6.59 13.16
N PHE A 45 -23.04 -7.89 12.87
CA PHE A 45 -24.00 -8.67 12.10
C PHE A 45 -25.29 -8.95 12.88
N ARG A 46 -26.43 -8.91 12.18
CA ARG A 46 -27.76 -9.19 12.73
C ARG A 46 -28.40 -10.35 11.96
N VAL A 47 -28.76 -11.40 12.68
CA VAL A 47 -29.54 -12.53 12.18
C VAL A 47 -30.82 -12.60 12.99
N ASP A 48 -31.98 -12.52 12.34
CA ASP A 48 -33.30 -12.45 13.01
C ASP A 48 -33.36 -11.36 14.12
N GLY A 49 -32.82 -10.18 13.80
CA GLY A 49 -32.74 -9.03 14.72
C GLY A 49 -31.71 -9.16 15.86
N ARG A 50 -31.05 -10.32 16.02
CA ARG A 50 -30.10 -10.58 17.11
C ARG A 50 -28.67 -10.30 16.69
N LEU A 51 -27.92 -9.64 17.57
CA LEU A 51 -26.48 -9.43 17.36
C LEU A 51 -25.77 -10.78 17.32
N THR A 52 -25.07 -11.03 16.22
CA THR A 52 -24.49 -12.34 15.91
C THR A 52 -22.98 -12.19 15.67
N PRO A 53 -22.12 -12.88 16.44
CA PRO A 53 -20.68 -12.82 16.24
C PRO A 53 -20.25 -13.32 14.84
N PRO A 54 -19.15 -12.79 14.25
CA PRO A 54 -18.64 -13.24 12.96
C PRO A 54 -18.41 -14.74 12.85
N SER A 55 -17.96 -15.39 13.93
CA SER A 55 -17.74 -16.85 13.97
C SER A 55 -19.02 -17.68 13.86
N VAL A 56 -20.14 -17.15 14.35
CA VAL A 56 -21.46 -17.79 14.24
C VAL A 56 -22.00 -17.61 12.82
N VAL A 57 -21.87 -16.41 12.24
CA VAL A 57 -22.20 -16.15 10.84
C VAL A 57 -21.38 -17.05 9.92
N ALA A 58 -20.06 -17.14 10.14
CA ALA A 58 -19.16 -18.00 9.37
C ALA A 58 -19.60 -19.47 9.38
N ARG A 59 -19.97 -19.99 10.56
CA ARG A 59 -20.46 -21.37 10.71
C ARG A 59 -21.77 -21.59 9.95
N ALA A 60 -22.69 -20.65 10.02
CA ALA A 60 -23.95 -20.71 9.28
C ALA A 60 -23.69 -20.69 7.77
N VAL A 61 -22.88 -19.76 7.28
CA VAL A 61 -22.47 -19.67 5.86
C VAL A 61 -21.78 -20.97 5.40
N ALA A 62 -20.85 -21.51 6.18
CA ALA A 62 -20.18 -22.77 5.87
C ALA A 62 -21.14 -23.96 5.80
N ALA A 63 -22.12 -24.03 6.71
CA ALA A 63 -23.16 -25.06 6.70
C ALA A 63 -24.04 -24.96 5.45
N VAL A 64 -24.47 -23.75 5.07
CA VAL A 64 -25.25 -23.53 3.84
C VAL A 64 -24.44 -23.96 2.62
N ARG A 65 -23.18 -23.51 2.51
CA ARG A 65 -22.30 -23.84 1.38
C ARG A 65 -22.13 -25.35 1.23
N ALA A 66 -21.94 -26.07 2.33
CA ALA A 66 -21.85 -27.53 2.30
C ALA A 66 -23.14 -28.19 1.78
N SER A 67 -24.31 -27.59 2.05
CA SER A 67 -25.61 -28.10 1.58
C SER A 67 -25.96 -27.69 0.14
N ALA A 68 -25.27 -26.68 -0.43
CA ALA A 68 -25.59 -26.12 -1.74
C ALA A 68 -25.23 -27.04 -2.92
N GLY A 69 -24.46 -28.11 -2.67
CA GLY A 69 -24.00 -29.08 -3.68
C GLY A 69 -22.55 -28.84 -4.11
N ALA A 70 -21.98 -29.80 -4.85
CA ALA A 70 -20.57 -29.76 -5.27
C ALA A 70 -20.23 -28.59 -6.22
N ASP A 71 -21.25 -27.98 -6.84
CA ASP A 71 -21.08 -26.88 -7.80
C ASP A 71 -20.82 -25.52 -7.14
N ALA A 72 -21.17 -25.35 -5.85
CA ALA A 72 -20.76 -24.19 -5.08
C ALA A 72 -19.33 -24.43 -4.60
N GLY A 73 -18.34 -23.84 -5.28
CA GLY A 73 -16.94 -24.05 -4.98
C GLY A 73 -16.68 -23.80 -3.50
N ARG A 74 -16.13 -24.80 -2.80
CA ARG A 74 -15.82 -24.70 -1.36
C ARG A 74 -14.88 -23.52 -1.05
N ASP A 75 -14.11 -23.11 -2.06
CA ASP A 75 -13.12 -22.05 -1.99
C ASP A 75 -13.60 -20.73 -2.63
N ASP A 76 -14.85 -20.68 -3.09
CA ASP A 76 -15.41 -19.45 -3.66
C ASP A 76 -15.40 -18.32 -2.62
N PRO A 77 -15.06 -17.09 -3.02
CA PRO A 77 -15.11 -15.93 -2.15
C PRO A 77 -16.55 -15.68 -1.67
N VAL A 78 -16.69 -15.16 -0.46
CA VAL A 78 -17.99 -14.78 0.10
C VAL A 78 -18.21 -13.29 -0.14
N LEU A 79 -19.23 -12.96 -0.91
CA LEU A 79 -19.66 -11.57 -1.09
C LEU A 79 -20.77 -11.26 -0.09
N VAL A 80 -20.45 -10.44 0.90
CA VAL A 80 -21.41 -9.92 1.87
C VAL A 80 -22.10 -8.69 1.28
N VAL A 81 -23.42 -8.73 1.25
CA VAL A 81 -24.28 -7.62 0.88
C VAL A 81 -24.92 -7.10 2.17
N PRO A 82 -24.31 -6.07 2.79
CA PRO A 82 -24.79 -5.56 4.07
C PRO A 82 -26.04 -4.70 3.90
N HIS A 83 -27.03 -4.92 4.78
CA HIS A 83 -28.24 -4.09 4.88
C HIS A 83 -28.25 -3.32 6.20
N GLY A 84 -28.40 -1.99 6.14
CA GLY A 84 -28.34 -1.11 7.31
C GLY A 84 -27.18 -0.11 7.24
N PRO A 85 -26.83 0.56 8.35
CA PRO A 85 -25.68 1.47 8.38
C PRO A 85 -24.39 0.66 8.24
N ILE A 86 -23.79 0.71 7.05
CA ILE A 86 -22.63 -0.10 6.69
C ILE A 86 -21.42 0.39 7.51
N PRO A 87 -20.77 -0.49 8.30
CA PRO A 87 -19.57 -0.10 9.03
C PRO A 87 -18.47 0.25 8.03
N ALA A 88 -17.73 1.31 8.34
CA ALA A 88 -16.61 1.80 7.54
C ALA A 88 -15.34 1.89 8.40
N GLY A 89 -14.18 1.90 7.73
CA GLY A 89 -12.87 2.02 8.38
C GLY A 89 -12.60 0.88 9.38
N PRO A 90 -12.00 1.15 10.56
CA PRO A 90 -11.60 0.10 11.51
C PRO A 90 -12.72 -0.83 11.96
N ALA A 91 -13.97 -0.34 12.02
CA ALA A 91 -15.11 -1.16 12.39
C ALA A 91 -15.42 -2.22 11.30
N ALA A 92 -15.28 -1.84 10.03
CA ALA A 92 -15.40 -2.77 8.90
C ALA A 92 -14.28 -3.80 8.93
N ASP A 93 -13.04 -3.36 9.18
CA ASP A 93 -11.87 -4.24 9.25
C ASP A 93 -11.98 -5.30 10.34
N LEU A 94 -12.42 -4.90 11.53
CA LEU A 94 -12.67 -5.84 12.63
C LEU A 94 -13.80 -6.81 12.30
N LEU A 95 -14.89 -6.32 11.73
CA LEU A 95 -16.09 -7.13 11.51
C LEU A 95 -15.91 -8.12 10.35
N TYR A 96 -15.53 -7.62 9.17
CA TYR A 96 -15.37 -8.43 7.97
C TYR A 96 -14.04 -9.18 7.94
N GLY A 97 -12.98 -8.65 8.56
CA GLY A 97 -11.74 -9.38 8.79
C GLY A 97 -11.94 -10.60 9.68
N ALA A 98 -12.63 -10.44 10.82
CA ALA A 98 -12.95 -11.59 11.67
C ALA A 98 -13.87 -12.61 10.98
N LEU A 99 -14.76 -12.16 10.08
CA LEU A 99 -15.56 -13.06 9.26
C LEU A 99 -14.70 -13.83 8.24
N ALA A 100 -13.76 -13.15 7.57
CA ALA A 100 -12.82 -13.77 6.64
C ALA A 100 -11.94 -14.82 7.33
N ASP A 101 -11.39 -14.48 8.50
CA ASP A 101 -10.62 -15.38 9.35
C ASP A 101 -11.41 -16.62 9.74
N ALA A 102 -12.66 -16.43 10.20
CA ALA A 102 -13.52 -17.52 10.62
C ALA A 102 -13.99 -18.41 9.45
N LEU A 103 -14.14 -17.84 8.26
CA LEU A 103 -14.52 -18.57 7.05
C LEU A 103 -13.32 -19.26 6.36
N GLY A 104 -12.10 -18.74 6.56
CA GLY A 104 -10.92 -19.19 5.85
C GLY A 104 -10.93 -18.87 4.34
N VAL A 105 -11.81 -17.96 3.89
CA VAL A 105 -11.89 -17.51 2.49
C VAL A 105 -11.94 -15.99 2.41
N LEU A 106 -11.66 -15.45 1.22
CA LEU A 106 -11.79 -14.02 0.94
C LEU A 106 -13.24 -13.58 1.17
N VAL A 107 -13.43 -12.52 1.96
CA VAL A 107 -14.71 -11.85 2.14
C VAL A 107 -14.66 -10.52 1.40
N THR A 108 -15.67 -10.24 0.58
CA THR A 108 -15.87 -8.94 -0.05
C THR A 108 -17.15 -8.30 0.49
N ALA A 109 -17.18 -6.98 0.63
CA ALA A 109 -18.40 -6.24 0.95
C ALA A 109 -18.40 -4.91 0.21
N SER A 110 -19.59 -4.41 -0.11
CA SER A 110 -19.74 -3.06 -0.64
C SER A 110 -20.23 -2.10 0.44
N ASP A 111 -19.76 -0.86 0.41
CA ASP A 111 -20.27 0.25 1.23
C ASP A 111 -21.51 0.94 0.61
N GLY A 112 -21.99 0.45 -0.54
CA GLY A 112 -23.18 0.90 -1.24
C GLY A 112 -24.16 -0.22 -1.53
N PRO A 113 -25.40 0.13 -1.94
CA PRO A 113 -26.41 -0.85 -2.28
C PRO A 113 -25.97 -1.69 -3.49
N VAL A 114 -25.96 -3.01 -3.32
CA VAL A 114 -25.67 -3.95 -4.40
C VAL A 114 -26.97 -4.31 -5.11
N VAL A 115 -27.00 -4.16 -6.43
CA VAL A 115 -28.12 -4.56 -7.28
C VAL A 115 -27.66 -5.57 -8.31
N LEU A 116 -28.47 -6.60 -8.55
CA LEU A 116 -28.22 -7.60 -9.58
C LEU A 116 -28.85 -7.12 -10.89
N VAL A 117 -28.04 -6.93 -11.93
CA VAL A 117 -28.46 -6.54 -13.28
C VAL A 117 -28.05 -7.65 -14.23
N GLY A 118 -28.98 -8.56 -14.54
CA GLY A 118 -28.68 -9.79 -15.25
C GLY A 118 -27.87 -10.75 -14.38
N ASP A 119 -26.72 -11.22 -14.89
CA ASP A 119 -25.78 -12.10 -14.18
C ASP A 119 -24.67 -11.33 -13.43
N LYS A 120 -24.84 -10.01 -13.26
CA LYS A 120 -23.82 -9.08 -12.77
C LYS A 120 -24.29 -8.31 -11.57
N LEU A 121 -23.48 -8.33 -10.52
CA LEU A 121 -23.68 -7.44 -9.39
C LEU A 121 -23.10 -6.07 -9.71
N THR A 122 -23.86 -5.03 -9.46
CA THR A 122 -23.44 -3.65 -9.63
C THR A 122 -23.68 -2.91 -8.33
N THR A 123 -22.78 -2.00 -7.98
CA THR A 123 -22.90 -1.16 -6.79
C THR A 123 -22.40 0.24 -7.14
N PRO A 124 -23.06 1.31 -6.68
CA PRO A 124 -22.52 2.66 -6.75
C PRO A 124 -21.46 2.92 -5.67
N GLY A 125 -21.34 2.02 -4.68
CA GLY A 125 -20.35 2.11 -3.61
C GLY A 125 -18.98 1.54 -3.99
N GLU A 126 -18.02 1.72 -3.10
CA GLU A 126 -16.74 1.04 -3.13
C GLU A 126 -16.91 -0.43 -2.69
N ILE A 127 -16.03 -1.29 -3.21
CA ILE A 127 -15.93 -2.69 -2.81
C ILE A 127 -14.63 -2.85 -2.03
N GLN A 128 -14.74 -3.36 -0.82
CA GLN A 128 -13.63 -3.69 0.04
C GLN A 128 -13.50 -5.22 0.16
N TRP A 129 -12.29 -5.69 0.47
CA TRP A 129 -12.00 -7.10 0.63
C TRP A 129 -11.13 -7.36 1.85
N TRP A 130 -11.38 -8.49 2.50
CA TRP A 130 -10.65 -8.97 3.66
C TRP A 130 -10.23 -10.42 3.42
N ALA A 131 -8.93 -10.66 3.50
CA ALA A 131 -8.35 -11.99 3.38
C ALA A 131 -8.14 -12.58 4.77
N PRO A 132 -8.29 -13.92 4.93
CA PRO A 132 -8.02 -14.57 6.21
C PRO A 132 -6.56 -14.37 6.61
N ALA A 133 -6.33 -13.97 7.86
CA ALA A 133 -5.04 -13.95 8.51
C ALA A 133 -4.47 -15.37 8.48
N ARG A 134 -3.42 -15.58 7.68
CA ARG A 134 -2.74 -16.87 7.59
C ARG A 134 -2.12 -17.16 8.96
N GLY A 135 -2.65 -18.19 9.62
CA GLY A 135 -2.49 -18.43 11.04
C GLY A 135 -1.06 -18.33 11.56
N VAL A 136 -0.87 -17.43 12.52
CA VAL A 136 -0.07 -17.76 13.69
C VAL A 136 -0.90 -18.78 14.46
N VAL A 137 -0.56 -20.06 14.37
CA VAL A 137 -1.18 -21.11 15.18
C VAL A 137 -0.85 -20.82 16.65
N GLY A 138 -1.74 -20.09 17.33
CA GLY A 138 -1.73 -19.95 18.77
C GLY A 138 -2.12 -21.28 19.40
N VAL A 139 -1.15 -21.91 20.06
CA VAL A 139 -1.37 -23.02 21.00
C VAL A 139 -2.47 -22.61 21.98
N GLY A 140 -3.47 -23.50 22.13
CA GLY A 140 -4.69 -23.23 22.88
C GLY A 140 -4.47 -22.77 24.31
N GLY A 141 -5.21 -21.73 24.69
CA GLY A 141 -5.46 -21.35 26.07
C GLY A 141 -6.95 -21.46 26.33
N ASP A 142 -7.33 -22.48 27.10
CA ASP A 142 -8.68 -22.65 27.65
C ASP A 142 -9.10 -21.42 28.44
N PHE A 143 -10.30 -20.91 28.19
CA PHE A 143 -10.95 -19.94 29.07
C PHE A 143 -11.55 -20.68 30.28
N PRO A 144 -11.17 -20.36 31.54
CA PRO A 144 -11.86 -20.93 32.68
C PRO A 144 -13.16 -20.16 32.98
N THR A 145 -14.17 -20.96 33.27
CA THR A 145 -15.48 -20.59 33.80
C THR A 145 -15.36 -19.86 35.15
N ALA A 146 -16.08 -18.75 35.30
CA ALA A 146 -16.16 -17.99 36.53
C ALA A 146 -16.90 -18.78 37.64
N GLY A 147 -16.29 -18.86 38.82
CA GLY A 147 -16.90 -19.22 40.10
C GLY A 147 -16.47 -18.22 41.18
N PRO A 148 -17.29 -17.98 42.22
CA PRO A 148 -17.17 -16.81 43.08
C PRO A 148 -16.17 -17.03 44.21
N THR A 149 -15.25 -16.08 44.42
CA THR A 149 -14.42 -16.07 45.63
C THR A 149 -14.42 -14.69 46.28
N THR A 150 -14.71 -14.78 47.58
CA THR A 150 -14.87 -13.81 48.65
C THR A 150 -13.71 -12.81 48.79
N SER A 151 -14.10 -11.60 49.22
CA SER A 151 -13.27 -10.44 49.54
C SER A 151 -12.12 -10.70 50.52
N ALA A 152 -10.99 -10.04 50.25
CA ALA A 152 -10.07 -9.57 51.28
C ALA A 152 -9.64 -8.13 50.92
N HIS A 153 -9.91 -7.19 51.84
CA HIS A 153 -9.47 -5.80 51.81
C HIS A 153 -7.94 -5.70 51.85
N PRO A 154 -7.36 -4.70 51.17
CA PRO A 154 -6.26 -3.96 51.77
C PRO A 154 -6.48 -2.44 51.79
N VAL A 155 -5.66 -1.84 52.63
CA VAL A 155 -5.67 -0.48 53.19
C VAL A 155 -5.52 0.63 52.14
N ASP A 156 -6.30 1.69 52.35
CA ASP A 156 -6.43 2.91 51.55
C ASP A 156 -5.26 3.89 51.79
N PRO A 157 -4.47 4.30 50.77
CA PRO A 157 -3.55 5.43 50.89
C PRO A 157 -4.29 6.75 50.60
N ALA A 158 -4.26 7.65 51.57
CA ALA A 158 -4.91 8.96 51.54
C ALA A 158 -4.66 9.75 50.24
N ILE A 159 -5.73 10.01 49.49
CA ILE A 159 -5.76 10.91 48.33
C ILE A 159 -5.84 12.36 48.84
N PRO A 160 -4.95 13.28 48.42
CA PRO A 160 -5.09 14.69 48.75
C PRO A 160 -6.29 15.32 48.04
N THR A 161 -7.12 16.01 48.81
CA THR A 161 -8.33 16.69 48.36
C THR A 161 -8.02 17.79 47.33
N PRO A 162 -8.71 17.85 46.18
CA PRO A 162 -8.54 18.94 45.24
C PRO A 162 -9.11 20.26 45.81
N PRO A 163 -8.52 21.43 45.46
CA PRO A 163 -9.00 22.73 45.89
C PRO A 163 -10.37 23.07 45.29
N PRO A 164 -11.18 23.88 45.98
CA PRO A 164 -12.54 24.22 45.54
C PRO A 164 -12.53 25.02 44.23
N PRO A 165 -13.53 24.81 43.36
CA PRO A 165 -13.63 25.50 42.08
C PRO A 165 -13.87 27.01 42.27
N ALA A 166 -13.22 27.81 41.42
CA ALA A 166 -13.39 29.25 41.37
C ALA A 166 -14.82 29.64 40.95
N PRO A 167 -15.37 30.76 41.46
CA PRO A 167 -16.70 31.22 41.11
C PRO A 167 -16.81 31.59 39.62
N PRO A 168 -17.97 31.37 38.99
CA PRO A 168 -18.18 31.64 37.56
C PRO A 168 -18.09 33.14 37.25
N ALA A 169 -17.40 33.45 36.14
CA ALA A 169 -17.31 34.80 35.62
C ALA A 169 -18.69 35.33 35.17
N PRO A 170 -18.95 36.64 35.31
CA PRO A 170 -20.21 37.24 34.89
C PRO A 170 -20.37 37.18 33.35
N PRO A 171 -21.61 37.02 32.85
CA PRO A 171 -21.88 36.93 31.43
C PRO A 171 -21.60 38.27 30.72
N PRO A 172 -21.13 38.22 29.45
CA PRO A 172 -20.89 39.42 28.65
C PRO A 172 -22.22 40.11 28.28
N PRO A 173 -22.19 41.43 28.07
CA PRO A 173 -23.38 42.20 27.69
C PRO A 173 -23.89 41.85 26.29
N PRO A 174 -25.19 42.05 26.00
CA PRO A 174 -25.79 41.71 24.71
C PRO A 174 -25.27 42.61 23.58
N ALA A 175 -24.88 42.00 22.47
CA ALA A 175 -24.49 42.71 21.25
C ALA A 175 -25.74 43.26 20.51
N GLU A 176 -25.65 44.51 20.06
CA GLU A 176 -26.65 45.16 19.20
C GLU A 176 -26.76 44.49 17.82
N PRO A 177 -27.96 44.47 17.21
CA PRO A 177 -28.16 43.89 15.89
C PRO A 177 -27.67 44.81 14.76
N ALA A 178 -26.64 44.37 14.04
CA ALA A 178 -26.22 44.99 12.79
C ALA A 178 -27.23 44.70 11.65
N ARG A 179 -27.71 45.78 11.01
CA ARG A 179 -28.59 45.75 9.86
C ARG A 179 -27.89 45.28 8.59
N GLY A 180 -28.44 44.24 7.96
CA GLY A 180 -28.76 44.14 6.53
C GLY A 180 -27.64 44.22 5.49
N ARG A 181 -27.35 43.10 4.84
CA ARG A 181 -27.02 43.09 3.40
C ARG A 181 -27.56 41.82 2.74
N ALA A 182 -28.38 42.02 1.72
CA ALA A 182 -29.01 40.96 0.93
C ALA A 182 -27.97 40.19 0.10
N ALA A 183 -27.98 38.86 0.19
CA ALA A 183 -27.24 37.98 -0.70
C ALA A 183 -28.14 37.54 -1.86
N VAL A 184 -27.66 37.75 -3.08
CA VAL A 184 -28.24 37.25 -4.33
C VAL A 184 -28.04 35.74 -4.39
N VAL A 185 -29.14 35.00 -4.52
CA VAL A 185 -29.13 33.55 -4.76
C VAL A 185 -28.93 33.30 -6.25
N LEU A 186 -27.78 32.77 -6.63
CA LEU A 186 -27.53 32.19 -7.95
C LEU A 186 -27.71 30.68 -7.84
N ALA A 187 -28.77 30.17 -8.46
CA ALA A 187 -29.03 28.74 -8.58
C ALA A 187 -28.07 28.13 -9.63
N ALA A 188 -27.11 27.33 -9.19
CA ALA A 188 -26.35 26.46 -10.06
C ALA A 188 -27.07 25.10 -10.16
N ARG A 189 -27.57 24.77 -11.35
CA ARG A 189 -28.05 23.46 -11.72
C ARG A 189 -26.83 22.56 -11.94
N ALA A 190 -26.71 21.47 -11.17
CA ALA A 190 -25.76 20.41 -11.43
C ALA A 190 -26.53 19.17 -11.84
N ASP A 191 -26.62 18.92 -13.14
CA ASP A 191 -26.98 17.62 -13.68
C ASP A 191 -25.72 16.72 -13.56
N HIS A 192 -25.74 15.78 -12.63
CA HIS A 192 -24.73 14.72 -12.52
C HIS A 192 -25.48 13.38 -12.45
N GLU A 193 -25.53 12.67 -13.58
CA GLU A 193 -25.94 11.27 -13.60
C GLU A 193 -24.79 10.39 -13.12
N PRO A 194 -24.97 9.55 -12.08
CA PRO A 194 -23.97 8.56 -11.70
C PRO A 194 -23.93 7.41 -12.74
N HIS A 195 -22.74 7.12 -13.27
CA HIS A 195 -22.52 5.94 -14.12
C HIS A 195 -22.40 4.66 -13.26
N PRO A 196 -23.19 3.60 -13.53
CA PRO A 196 -23.13 2.35 -12.78
C PRO A 196 -21.86 1.55 -13.07
N VAL A 197 -21.20 1.02 -12.03
CA VAL A 197 -20.05 0.12 -12.15
C VAL A 197 -20.54 -1.31 -12.39
N THR A 198 -20.14 -1.92 -13.51
CA THR A 198 -20.56 -3.28 -13.90
C THR A 198 -19.52 -4.32 -13.50
N VAL A 199 -19.83 -5.25 -12.58
CA VAL A 199 -18.95 -6.39 -12.27
C VAL A 199 -19.25 -7.54 -13.24
N THR A 200 -18.32 -7.86 -14.15
CA THR A 200 -18.48 -9.00 -15.08
C THR A 200 -17.46 -10.10 -14.78
N ARG A 201 -17.95 -11.33 -14.57
CA ARG A 201 -17.24 -12.63 -14.62
C ARG A 201 -15.93 -12.71 -13.81
N LEU A 202 -16.04 -13.19 -12.57
CA LEU A 202 -14.94 -13.37 -11.62
C LEU A 202 -14.42 -14.82 -11.63
N ASN A 203 -13.39 -15.08 -12.42
CA ASN A 203 -12.52 -16.24 -12.21
C ASN A 203 -11.17 -15.74 -11.69
N GLY A 204 -11.00 -15.77 -10.37
CA GLY A 204 -9.71 -15.63 -9.68
C GLY A 204 -8.94 -14.33 -9.96
N VAL A 205 -8.91 -13.46 -8.95
CA VAL A 205 -8.13 -12.21 -8.90
C VAL A 205 -8.57 -11.15 -9.92
N HIS A 206 -9.52 -10.33 -9.46
CA HIS A 206 -9.64 -8.95 -9.88
C HIS A 206 -9.94 -8.06 -8.67
N ALA A 207 -8.94 -7.25 -8.33
CA ALA A 207 -9.16 -5.92 -7.83
C ALA A 207 -9.84 -5.09 -8.92
N HIS A 208 -10.67 -4.14 -8.54
CA HIS A 208 -10.96 -3.01 -9.41
C HIS A 208 -9.63 -2.37 -9.79
N ALA A 209 -9.29 -2.38 -11.08
CA ALA A 209 -8.38 -1.37 -11.60
C ALA A 209 -9.10 -0.04 -11.35
N LEU A 210 -8.68 0.68 -10.29
CA LEU A 210 -9.06 2.07 -10.14
C LEU A 210 -8.63 2.76 -11.44
N ASP A 211 -9.58 3.31 -12.18
CA ASP A 211 -9.27 4.14 -13.35
C ASP A 211 -8.34 5.27 -12.89
N ALA A 212 -7.05 5.17 -13.26
CA ALA A 212 -6.04 6.15 -12.92
C ALA A 212 -6.40 7.55 -13.46
N ALA A 213 -7.20 7.61 -14.53
CA ALA A 213 -7.70 8.87 -15.10
C ALA A 213 -8.73 9.57 -14.19
N ARG A 214 -9.49 8.82 -13.37
CA ARG A 214 -10.47 9.40 -12.43
C ARG A 214 -9.80 10.15 -11.29
N TRP A 215 -8.63 9.69 -10.84
CA TRP A 215 -7.88 10.32 -9.75
C TRP A 215 -6.99 11.47 -10.23
N THR A 216 -6.28 11.32 -11.35
CA THR A 216 -5.45 12.40 -11.92
C THR A 216 -6.25 13.67 -12.23
N ARG A 217 -7.50 13.53 -12.72
CA ARG A 217 -8.39 14.70 -13.00
C ARG A 217 -8.78 15.50 -11.76
N ARG A 218 -8.74 14.91 -10.55
CA ARG A 218 -9.06 15.63 -9.31
C ARG A 218 -7.95 16.64 -8.93
N TRP A 219 -6.75 16.47 -9.45
CA TRP A 219 -5.55 17.21 -9.00
C TRP A 219 -4.94 18.13 -10.06
N THR A 220 -5.30 17.98 -11.34
CA THR A 220 -4.89 18.93 -12.40
C THR A 220 -5.61 20.29 -12.35
N GLY A 221 -6.47 20.53 -11.36
CA GLY A 221 -7.31 21.73 -11.24
C GLY A 221 -6.85 22.77 -10.22
N VAL A 222 -5.67 22.65 -9.62
CA VAL A 222 -5.14 23.71 -8.73
C VAL A 222 -4.46 24.78 -9.58
N GLU A 223 -5.19 25.85 -9.90
CA GLU A 223 -4.58 27.07 -10.44
C GLU A 223 -3.55 27.61 -9.44
N THR A 224 -2.29 27.65 -9.88
CA THR A 224 -1.20 28.31 -9.15
C THR A 224 -1.55 29.81 -9.03
N PRO A 225 -1.70 30.39 -7.82
CA PRO A 225 -1.91 31.82 -7.69
C PRO A 225 -0.69 32.57 -8.27
N PRO A 226 -0.90 33.72 -8.95
CA PRO A 226 0.18 34.46 -9.58
C PRO A 226 1.22 34.88 -8.53
N PRO A 227 2.53 34.83 -8.86
CA PRO A 227 3.58 35.21 -7.93
C PRO A 227 3.44 36.69 -7.53
N PRO A 228 3.74 37.05 -6.27
CA PRO A 228 3.78 38.44 -5.86
C PRO A 228 4.84 39.21 -6.65
N PRO A 229 4.63 40.51 -6.95
CA PRO A 229 5.58 41.31 -7.70
C PRO A 229 6.92 41.43 -6.93
N SER A 230 8.01 41.11 -7.62
CA SER A 230 9.37 41.26 -7.10
C SER A 230 9.69 42.72 -6.77
N PRO A 231 10.28 43.03 -5.60
CA PRO A 231 10.80 44.37 -5.33
C PRO A 231 11.99 44.68 -6.24
N GLY A 232 11.95 45.87 -6.84
CA GLY A 232 12.91 46.34 -7.84
C GLY A 232 14.35 46.40 -7.34
N THR A 233 15.25 45.83 -8.15
CA THR A 233 16.70 45.91 -8.00
C THR A 233 17.21 47.26 -8.53
N GLY A 234 17.80 48.07 -7.64
CA GLY A 234 18.56 49.25 -8.03
C GLY A 234 19.93 48.89 -8.63
N PRO A 235 20.58 49.79 -9.39
CA PRO A 235 21.81 49.51 -10.11
C PRO A 235 23.05 49.71 -9.21
N GLY A 236 23.90 48.70 -9.15
CA GLY A 236 25.24 48.77 -8.56
C GLY A 236 26.22 47.98 -9.41
N ALA A 237 26.82 48.66 -10.39
CA ALA A 237 27.89 48.14 -11.23
C ALA A 237 29.23 48.21 -10.47
N ILE A 238 29.96 47.09 -10.41
CA ILE A 238 31.40 47.08 -10.15
C ILE A 238 32.04 46.02 -11.06
N ASP A 239 32.90 46.50 -11.96
CA ASP A 239 33.79 45.74 -12.85
C ASP A 239 34.86 44.95 -12.07
N PRO A 240 35.25 43.74 -12.52
CA PRO A 240 36.55 43.20 -12.22
C PRO A 240 37.56 43.48 -13.34
N VAL A 241 38.70 44.00 -12.89
CA VAL A 241 39.91 44.37 -13.63
C VAL A 241 40.50 43.19 -14.40
N ARG A 242 40.79 43.46 -15.68
CA ARG A 242 41.60 42.67 -16.61
C ARG A 242 43.09 42.87 -16.28
N ALA A 243 43.83 41.80 -16.06
CA ALA A 243 45.29 41.81 -16.01
C ALA A 243 45.82 40.90 -17.12
N GLU A 244 46.56 41.49 -18.05
CA GLU A 244 47.31 40.82 -19.11
C GLU A 244 48.78 40.65 -18.70
N ASP A 245 49.37 39.61 -19.28
CA ASP A 245 50.77 39.42 -19.67
C ASP A 245 51.90 39.44 -18.64
N GLY A 246 52.52 38.26 -18.49
CA GLY A 246 53.79 38.04 -17.80
C GLY A 246 54.55 36.85 -18.37
N CYS A 247 55.36 37.16 -19.39
CA CYS A 247 56.57 36.50 -19.91
C CYS A 247 57.03 35.14 -19.31
N ALA A 248 57.34 34.21 -20.22
CA ALA A 248 58.09 32.98 -19.99
C ALA A 248 59.49 33.21 -19.38
N PRO A 249 60.07 32.18 -18.75
CA PRO A 249 61.29 31.63 -19.36
C PRO A 249 61.33 30.10 -19.40
N ALA A 250 62.18 29.64 -20.31
CA ALA A 250 62.43 28.25 -20.65
C ALA A 250 63.09 27.42 -19.54
N GLY A 251 62.81 26.11 -19.57
CA GLY A 251 63.78 25.07 -19.24
C GLY A 251 63.53 24.35 -17.91
N GLN A 252 62.80 23.24 -17.94
CA GLN A 252 63.09 22.11 -17.04
C GLN A 252 62.95 20.76 -17.78
N VAL A 253 64.13 20.15 -17.86
CA VAL A 253 64.51 18.76 -18.11
C VAL A 253 63.48 17.76 -17.59
N GLY A 254 63.16 16.76 -18.42
CA GLY A 254 62.28 15.65 -18.10
C GLY A 254 62.74 14.88 -16.87
N THR A 255 61.81 14.71 -15.93
CA THR A 255 61.86 13.67 -14.90
C THR A 255 60.81 12.64 -15.28
N ASP A 256 61.28 11.42 -15.48
CA ASP A 256 60.49 10.22 -15.75
C ASP A 256 59.50 10.03 -14.57
N PRO A 257 58.17 9.90 -14.81
CA PRO A 257 57.22 9.71 -13.74
C PRO A 257 57.49 8.38 -13.03
N GLU A 258 57.87 8.48 -11.77
CA GLU A 258 57.99 7.37 -10.84
C GLU A 258 56.70 6.52 -10.89
N PRO A 259 56.77 5.19 -11.03
CA PRO A 259 55.59 4.33 -11.11
C PRO A 259 54.76 4.51 -9.85
N GLY A 260 53.61 5.16 -9.98
CA GLY A 260 52.67 5.32 -8.89
C GLY A 260 52.32 3.95 -8.30
N PRO A 261 52.16 3.84 -6.97
CA PRO A 261 51.80 2.58 -6.32
C PRO A 261 50.59 1.97 -7.03
N PRO A 262 50.59 0.64 -7.30
CA PRO A 262 49.50 0.00 -8.00
C PRO A 262 48.18 0.35 -7.30
N PRO A 263 47.12 0.68 -8.05
CA PRO A 263 45.82 0.98 -7.46
C PRO A 263 45.46 -0.18 -6.52
N PRO A 264 44.93 0.12 -5.31
CA PRO A 264 44.62 -0.92 -4.35
C PRO A 264 43.72 -1.94 -5.03
N GLU A 265 44.22 -3.19 -5.11
CA GLU A 265 43.45 -4.31 -5.62
C GLU A 265 42.14 -4.30 -4.84
N THR A 266 41.04 -4.00 -5.55
CA THR A 266 39.72 -3.96 -4.95
C THR A 266 39.40 -5.41 -4.60
N THR A 267 39.67 -5.78 -3.35
CA THR A 267 39.45 -7.14 -2.87
C THR A 267 38.01 -7.50 -3.14
N ASP A 268 37.84 -8.45 -4.06
CA ASP A 268 36.57 -8.92 -4.61
C ASP A 268 35.79 -9.73 -3.57
N GLN A 269 35.44 -9.09 -2.45
CA GLN A 269 34.64 -9.77 -1.44
C GLN A 269 33.26 -10.05 -2.03
N PRO A 270 32.74 -11.29 -1.86
CA PRO A 270 31.41 -11.63 -2.33
C PRO A 270 30.39 -10.79 -1.59
N THR A 271 29.62 -9.99 -2.34
CA THR A 271 28.50 -9.22 -1.81
C THR A 271 27.46 -10.17 -1.23
N ARG A 272 27.02 -9.91 0.00
CA ARG A 272 26.00 -10.71 0.68
C ARG A 272 24.78 -9.82 0.93
N PRO A 273 23.66 -10.03 0.22
CA PRO A 273 22.48 -9.21 0.45
C PRO A 273 21.97 -9.38 1.87
N VAL A 274 21.42 -8.30 2.44
CA VAL A 274 20.82 -8.28 3.77
C VAL A 274 19.30 -8.29 3.62
N TRP A 275 18.68 -9.33 4.17
CA TRP A 275 17.23 -9.50 4.16
C TRP A 275 16.62 -8.92 5.44
N ILE A 276 15.71 -7.96 5.29
CA ILE A 276 15.00 -7.37 6.42
C ILE A 276 13.61 -7.99 6.53
N ALA A 277 13.32 -8.58 7.70
CA ALA A 277 11.97 -8.98 8.06
C ALA A 277 11.26 -7.84 8.80
N ALA A 278 10.06 -7.48 8.35
CA ALA A 278 9.25 -6.42 8.97
C ALA A 278 8.90 -6.67 10.46
N ALA A 279 8.97 -7.93 10.91
CA ALA A 279 8.57 -8.35 12.26
C ALA A 279 9.44 -7.79 13.41
N HIS A 280 10.64 -7.26 13.13
CA HIS A 280 11.58 -6.83 14.19
C HIS A 280 11.48 -5.36 14.60
N TRP A 281 10.52 -4.59 14.06
CA TRP A 281 10.46 -3.14 14.23
C TRP A 281 9.74 -2.66 15.52
N GLY A 282 10.53 -2.46 16.59
CA GLY A 282 10.05 -2.13 17.95
C GLY A 282 10.17 -0.67 18.40
N THR A 283 9.78 -0.37 19.64
CA THR A 283 9.84 0.98 20.24
C THR A 283 11.27 1.49 20.44
N ASP A 284 12.20 0.60 20.78
CA ASP A 284 13.60 0.94 21.00
C ASP A 284 14.28 1.34 19.68
N GLU A 285 14.03 0.58 18.61
CA GLU A 285 14.51 0.90 17.25
C GLU A 285 13.97 2.23 16.75
N ARG A 286 12.69 2.55 16.99
CA ARG A 286 12.11 3.87 16.69
C ARG A 286 12.82 5.00 17.45
N THR A 287 13.24 4.75 18.67
CA THR A 287 13.99 5.72 19.48
C THR A 287 15.41 5.90 18.96
N LEU A 288 16.07 4.81 18.58
CA LEU A 288 17.38 4.84 17.92
C LEU A 288 17.31 5.57 16.58
N LEU A 289 16.26 5.36 15.80
CA LEU A 289 16.07 6.02 14.51
C LEU A 289 15.95 7.53 14.70
N ARG A 290 15.08 7.98 15.61
CA ARG A 290 14.94 9.41 15.96
C ARG A 290 16.27 10.04 16.32
N ARG A 291 17.13 9.33 17.04
CA ARG A 291 18.49 9.79 17.38
C ARG A 291 19.42 9.79 16.17
N ALA A 292 19.35 8.78 15.31
CA ALA A 292 20.21 8.62 14.14
C ALA A 292 19.94 9.66 13.04
N ILE A 293 18.68 10.09 12.85
CA ILE A 293 18.31 11.11 11.87
C ILE A 293 17.99 12.48 12.49
N ARG A 294 18.41 12.71 13.74
CA ARG A 294 18.07 13.85 14.63
C ARG A 294 17.71 15.17 13.93
N GLN A 295 18.65 15.76 13.18
CA GLN A 295 18.44 17.07 12.56
C GLN A 295 17.38 17.05 11.46
N ARG A 296 17.23 15.93 10.74
CA ARG A 296 16.27 15.75 9.65
C ARG A 296 14.91 15.25 10.15
N TYR A 297 14.86 14.60 11.32
CA TYR A 297 13.64 14.04 11.88
C TYR A 297 12.54 15.10 12.00
N ASP A 298 12.83 16.25 12.61
CA ASP A 298 11.82 17.29 12.82
C ASP A 298 11.27 17.86 11.51
N THR A 299 12.12 18.01 10.49
CA THR A 299 11.72 18.45 9.16
C THR A 299 10.76 17.44 8.51
N HIS A 300 11.13 16.16 8.53
CA HIS A 300 10.30 15.09 7.98
C HIS A 300 9.01 14.91 8.78
N ALA A 301 9.05 15.02 10.11
CA ALA A 301 7.88 14.90 10.98
C ALA A 301 6.86 16.01 10.73
N ARG A 302 7.29 17.25 10.46
CA ARG A 302 6.38 18.33 10.08
C ARG A 302 5.70 18.07 8.73
N ALA A 303 6.44 17.56 7.75
CA ALA A 303 5.89 17.23 6.44
C ALA A 303 4.87 16.08 6.56
N VAL A 304 5.25 15.00 7.26
CA VAL A 304 4.36 13.87 7.56
C VAL A 304 3.12 14.32 8.33
N GLY A 305 3.26 15.16 9.35
CA GLY A 305 2.13 15.67 10.11
C GLY A 305 1.13 16.47 9.27
N ARG A 306 1.63 17.20 8.25
CA ARG A 306 0.78 17.88 7.27
C ARG A 306 0.06 16.89 6.35
N THR A 307 0.80 15.96 5.76
CA THR A 307 0.24 14.88 4.93
C THR A 307 -0.86 14.12 5.67
N ILE A 308 -0.61 13.80 6.93
CA ILE A 308 -1.57 13.18 7.84
C ILE A 308 -2.84 14.05 7.90
N ALA A 309 -2.73 15.32 8.28
CA ALA A 309 -3.89 16.21 8.36
C ALA A 309 -4.67 16.35 7.04
N GLU A 310 -4.02 16.22 5.89
CA GLU A 310 -4.62 16.33 4.55
C GLU A 310 -5.26 15.01 4.05
N GLU A 311 -4.81 13.86 4.56
CA GLU A 311 -5.27 12.53 4.15
C GLU A 311 -5.80 11.71 5.34
N PRO A 312 -7.08 11.90 5.74
CA PRO A 312 -7.66 11.19 6.89
C PRO A 312 -7.60 9.66 6.78
N GLY A 313 -7.54 9.13 5.56
CA GLY A 313 -7.41 7.69 5.29
C GLY A 313 -6.11 7.08 5.80
N LEU A 314 -5.07 7.89 6.03
CA LEU A 314 -3.83 7.45 6.67
C LEU A 314 -3.96 7.30 8.20
N HIS A 315 -5.08 7.74 8.81
CA HIS A 315 -5.33 7.58 10.26
C HIS A 315 -6.65 6.85 10.45
N ALA A 316 -6.67 5.56 10.13
CA ALA A 316 -7.70 4.66 10.61
C ALA A 316 -7.63 4.50 12.17
N GLY A 317 -7.63 5.61 12.92
CA GLY A 317 -7.36 5.73 14.34
C GLY A 317 -6.71 7.08 14.72
N ARG A 318 -6.46 7.29 16.01
CA ARG A 318 -5.66 8.44 16.48
C ARG A 318 -4.19 8.23 16.03
N PRO A 319 -3.52 9.23 15.43
CA PRO A 319 -2.13 9.07 15.02
C PRO A 319 -1.28 8.74 16.25
N SER A 320 -0.68 7.55 16.25
CA SER A 320 0.29 7.16 17.27
C SER A 320 1.65 7.78 16.95
N THR A 321 2.47 8.00 17.97
CA THR A 321 3.86 8.41 17.79
C THR A 321 4.62 7.44 16.89
N ASP A 322 4.28 6.15 16.99
CA ASP A 322 4.90 5.08 16.21
C ASP A 322 4.55 5.21 14.73
N LEU A 323 3.29 5.48 14.38
CA LEU A 323 2.88 5.74 13.00
C LEU A 323 3.67 6.91 12.40
N VAL A 324 3.80 8.01 13.14
CA VAL A 324 4.56 9.18 12.68
C VAL A 324 6.03 8.82 12.47
N THR A 325 6.66 8.10 13.41
CA THR A 325 8.05 7.67 13.25
C THR A 325 8.25 6.73 12.05
N ASP A 326 7.33 5.79 11.83
CA ASP A 326 7.36 4.86 10.70
C ASP A 326 7.29 5.62 9.36
N LEU A 327 6.37 6.59 9.23
CA LEU A 327 6.23 7.42 8.03
C LEU A 327 7.39 8.41 7.84
N VAL A 328 7.97 8.93 8.93
CA VAL A 328 9.18 9.76 8.87
C VAL A 328 10.37 8.96 8.34
N ALA A 329 10.51 7.69 8.74
CA ALA A 329 11.53 6.81 8.22
C ALA A 329 11.38 6.61 6.70
N LEU A 330 10.16 6.33 6.24
CA LEU A 330 9.86 6.17 4.82
C LEU A 330 10.17 7.45 4.02
N ARG A 331 9.81 8.62 4.55
CA ARG A 331 10.12 9.90 3.90
C ARG A 331 11.62 10.19 3.85
N ALA A 332 12.34 9.92 4.94
CA ALA A 332 13.80 10.10 4.99
C ALA A 332 14.50 9.16 3.99
N TYR A 333 14.05 7.91 3.88
CA TYR A 333 14.47 7.00 2.81
C TYR A 333 14.19 7.60 1.43
N ASP A 334 12.96 8.06 1.18
CA ASP A 334 12.51 8.50 -0.14
C ASP A 334 13.27 9.74 -0.68
N VAL A 335 13.56 10.68 0.22
CA VAL A 335 14.14 12.00 -0.10
C VAL A 335 15.66 12.00 -0.02
N ASP A 336 16.25 11.39 1.02
CA ASP A 336 17.66 11.63 1.37
C ASP A 336 18.57 10.42 1.18
N ASP A 337 18.10 9.23 1.56
CA ASP A 337 18.97 8.08 1.84
C ASP A 337 18.70 6.87 0.93
N ARG A 338 17.87 7.03 -0.11
CA ARG A 338 17.42 5.97 -1.03
C ARG A 338 18.55 5.11 -1.57
N ASP A 339 19.54 5.73 -2.22
CA ASP A 339 20.62 5.01 -2.89
C ASP A 339 21.53 4.29 -1.88
N ALA A 340 21.82 4.95 -0.75
CA ALA A 340 22.65 4.40 0.32
C ALA A 340 21.98 3.19 0.99
N VAL A 341 20.67 3.27 1.27
CA VAL A 341 19.89 2.17 1.84
C VAL A 341 19.81 1.00 0.86
N ASN A 342 19.51 1.23 -0.42
CA ASN A 342 19.44 0.13 -1.40
C ASN A 342 20.80 -0.50 -1.66
N ALA A 343 21.89 0.28 -1.67
CA ALA A 343 23.23 -0.25 -1.72
C ALA A 343 23.52 -1.15 -0.50
N ALA A 344 23.24 -0.65 0.71
CA ALA A 344 23.41 -1.42 1.95
C ALA A 344 22.68 -2.77 1.94
N LEU A 345 21.43 -2.79 1.45
CA LEU A 345 20.62 -4.01 1.37
C LEU A 345 21.14 -5.00 0.31
N ARG A 346 21.63 -4.51 -0.82
CA ARG A 346 22.13 -5.35 -1.92
C ARG A 346 23.53 -5.89 -1.68
N THR A 347 24.42 -5.10 -1.07
CA THR A 347 25.84 -5.47 -0.89
C THR A 347 26.13 -6.04 0.49
N GLY A 348 25.32 -5.69 1.50
CA GLY A 348 25.58 -5.98 2.90
C GLY A 348 26.64 -5.09 3.54
N THR A 349 27.05 -4.00 2.88
CA THR A 349 28.12 -3.10 3.34
C THR A 349 27.60 -1.83 4.01
N GLY A 350 26.32 -1.78 4.36
CA GLY A 350 25.71 -0.63 5.03
C GLY A 350 26.11 -0.50 6.49
N THR A 351 25.96 0.69 7.06
CA THR A 351 26.06 0.91 8.50
C THR A 351 24.75 0.53 9.20
N ASP A 352 24.79 0.43 10.52
CA ASP A 352 23.58 0.22 11.34
C ASP A 352 22.51 1.29 11.08
N ARG A 353 22.90 2.52 10.72
CA ARG A 353 21.98 3.60 10.39
C ARG A 353 21.14 3.27 9.15
N GLU A 354 21.76 2.81 8.06
CA GLU A 354 21.03 2.48 6.82
C GLU A 354 20.09 1.29 7.04
N LEU A 355 20.53 0.26 7.77
CA LEU A 355 19.70 -0.89 8.09
C LEU A 355 18.52 -0.53 9.01
N LEU A 356 18.75 0.34 10.00
CA LEU A 356 17.70 0.85 10.88
C LEU A 356 16.69 1.70 10.11
N LEU A 357 17.16 2.56 9.19
CA LEU A 357 16.30 3.35 8.32
C LEU A 357 15.48 2.45 7.38
N ALA A 358 16.08 1.40 6.82
CA ALA A 358 15.40 0.44 5.96
C ALA A 358 14.27 -0.30 6.70
N ARG A 359 14.49 -0.75 7.95
CA ARG A 359 13.43 -1.36 8.79
C ARG A 359 12.28 -0.39 9.03
N GLY A 360 12.60 0.85 9.41
CA GLY A 360 11.60 1.88 9.65
C GLY A 360 10.82 2.25 8.39
N ALA A 361 11.50 2.38 7.25
CA ALA A 361 10.88 2.67 5.98
C ALA A 361 9.96 1.52 5.51
N ALA A 362 10.37 0.27 5.70
CA ALA A 362 9.53 -0.89 5.40
C ALA A 362 8.28 -0.93 6.29
N ALA A 363 8.42 -0.62 7.59
CA ALA A 363 7.29 -0.50 8.50
C ALA A 363 6.34 0.65 8.12
N GLY A 364 6.89 1.81 7.71
CA GLY A 364 6.12 2.94 7.20
C GLY A 364 5.38 2.62 5.91
N LEU A 365 6.03 1.88 5.00
CA LEU A 365 5.44 1.46 3.74
C LEU A 365 4.20 0.59 3.96
N GLY A 366 4.26 -0.34 4.91
CA GLY A 366 3.12 -1.18 5.30
C GLY A 366 1.93 -0.42 5.93
N ARG A 367 2.08 0.89 6.22
CA ARG A 367 0.97 1.76 6.66
C ARG A 367 0.21 2.39 5.50
N LEU A 368 0.77 2.36 4.30
CA LEU A 368 0.19 3.02 3.14
C LEU A 368 -0.76 2.07 2.40
N PRO A 369 -1.73 2.60 1.64
CA PRO A 369 -2.59 1.77 0.79
C PRO A 369 -1.77 1.00 -0.26
N ALA A 370 -2.03 -0.31 -0.35
CA ALA A 370 -1.45 -1.15 -1.37
C ALA A 370 -2.09 -0.89 -2.76
N VAL A 371 -1.33 -1.17 -3.81
CA VAL A 371 -1.70 -1.03 -5.21
C VAL A 371 -1.85 -2.40 -5.84
N PHE A 372 -3.03 -2.61 -6.41
CA PHE A 372 -3.35 -3.81 -7.15
C PHE A 372 -3.51 -3.49 -8.64
N GLY A 373 -2.71 -4.12 -9.49
CA GLY A 373 -2.74 -3.89 -10.93
C GLY A 373 -1.38 -3.52 -11.53
N PRO A 374 -1.34 -3.06 -12.78
CA PRO A 374 -0.10 -2.77 -13.49
C PRO A 374 0.61 -1.54 -12.90
N VAL A 375 1.91 -1.67 -12.69
CA VAL A 375 2.84 -0.59 -12.36
C VAL A 375 4.08 -0.72 -13.24
N PHE A 376 4.80 0.38 -13.44
CA PHE A 376 5.84 0.49 -14.46
C PHE A 376 7.16 0.89 -13.83
N ALA A 377 8.26 0.26 -14.25
CA ALA A 377 9.60 0.70 -13.93
C ALA A 377 10.47 0.68 -15.19
N SER A 378 11.57 1.42 -15.17
CA SER A 378 12.52 1.52 -16.28
C SER A 378 13.92 1.25 -15.75
N GLY A 379 14.73 0.47 -16.44
CA GLY A 379 16.08 0.11 -15.98
C GLY A 379 17.15 0.43 -17.02
N ASP A 380 18.27 0.98 -16.54
CA ASP A 380 19.46 1.25 -17.35
C ASP A 380 20.39 0.03 -17.36
N THR A 381 19.87 -1.09 -17.85
CA THR A 381 20.57 -2.38 -17.83
C THR A 381 19.95 -3.34 -18.83
N ASP A 382 20.79 -4.16 -19.47
CA ASP A 382 20.35 -5.24 -20.38
C ASP A 382 20.03 -6.55 -19.64
N LEU A 383 20.21 -6.57 -18.31
CA LEU A 383 19.98 -7.75 -17.48
C LEU A 383 18.49 -8.00 -17.33
N ILE A 384 18.05 -9.13 -17.88
CA ILE A 384 16.66 -9.58 -17.82
C ILE A 384 16.60 -11.05 -17.40
N GLY A 385 15.65 -11.38 -16.52
CA GLY A 385 15.34 -12.77 -16.20
C GLY A 385 14.68 -13.50 -17.37
N ARG A 386 14.68 -14.83 -17.33
CA ARG A 386 13.95 -15.68 -18.29
C ARG A 386 12.52 -15.88 -17.82
N PRO A 387 11.54 -16.07 -18.72
CA PRO A 387 10.20 -16.46 -18.33
C PRO A 387 10.22 -17.68 -17.39
N GLY A 388 9.54 -17.57 -16.25
CA GLY A 388 9.53 -18.55 -15.17
C GLY A 388 10.52 -18.26 -14.04
N ASP A 389 11.54 -17.43 -14.25
CA ASP A 389 12.50 -17.07 -13.19
C ASP A 389 11.81 -16.28 -12.08
N GLU A 390 12.19 -16.57 -10.83
CA GLU A 390 11.85 -15.75 -9.66
C GLU A 390 12.99 -14.78 -9.36
N LEU A 391 12.69 -13.49 -9.45
CA LEU A 391 13.57 -12.39 -9.12
C LEU A 391 13.24 -11.92 -7.70
N VAL A 392 14.25 -11.88 -6.82
CA VAL A 392 14.06 -11.47 -5.42
C VAL A 392 14.85 -10.20 -5.17
N GLU A 393 14.19 -9.11 -4.86
CA GLU A 393 14.84 -7.81 -4.68
C GLU A 393 15.12 -7.55 -3.18
N PRO A 394 16.40 -7.50 -2.74
CA PRO A 394 16.73 -7.19 -1.35
C PRO A 394 16.40 -5.75 -0.97
N GLY A 395 16.55 -4.82 -1.93
CA GLY A 395 16.27 -3.40 -1.75
C GLY A 395 14.79 -3.07 -1.89
N PHE A 396 14.47 -1.79 -1.75
CA PHE A 396 13.19 -1.27 -2.20
C PHE A 396 13.23 -1.11 -3.73
N LEU A 397 12.10 -1.39 -4.39
CA LEU A 397 11.96 -1.20 -5.84
C LEU A 397 11.00 -0.05 -6.12
N ASP A 398 11.52 0.97 -6.80
CA ASP A 398 10.73 2.09 -7.31
C ASP A 398 9.97 1.70 -8.58
N ALA A 399 8.70 2.09 -8.64
CA ALA A 399 7.87 2.02 -9.84
C ALA A 399 6.88 3.18 -9.86
N ASP A 400 6.08 3.27 -10.92
CA ASP A 400 5.07 4.29 -11.12
C ASP A 400 3.73 3.67 -11.54
N LEU A 401 2.62 4.31 -11.14
CA LEU A 401 1.26 3.97 -11.59
C LEU A 401 1.01 4.32 -13.06
N VAL A 402 1.81 5.23 -13.59
CA VAL A 402 1.68 5.75 -14.95
C VAL A 402 2.93 5.37 -15.72
N ARG A 403 2.72 4.84 -16.92
CA ARG A 403 3.80 4.45 -17.80
C ARG A 403 4.63 5.67 -18.20
N THR A 404 5.91 5.65 -17.86
CA THR A 404 6.91 6.63 -18.31
C THR A 404 8.04 5.85 -18.96
N VAL A 405 8.32 6.11 -20.24
CA VAL A 405 9.45 5.52 -20.94
C VAL A 405 10.42 6.66 -21.26
N PRO A 406 11.48 6.84 -20.47
CA PRO A 406 12.52 7.79 -20.82
C PRO A 406 13.19 7.36 -22.13
N ASP A 407 13.59 8.34 -22.94
CA ASP A 407 14.30 8.08 -24.20
C ASP A 407 15.61 7.33 -23.91
N GLY A 408 15.90 6.30 -24.70
CA GLY A 408 17.16 5.56 -24.64
C GLY A 408 17.27 4.53 -23.51
N VAL A 409 16.20 4.25 -22.76
CA VAL A 409 16.21 3.18 -21.75
C VAL A 409 16.18 1.80 -22.44
N PRO A 410 17.09 0.88 -22.09
CA PRO A 410 17.15 -0.43 -22.72
C PRO A 410 16.01 -1.37 -22.28
N VAL A 411 15.53 -1.25 -21.04
CA VAL A 411 14.53 -2.16 -20.47
C VAL A 411 13.39 -1.43 -19.76
N GLU A 412 12.15 -1.84 -20.06
CA GLU A 412 10.92 -1.43 -19.40
C GLU A 412 10.31 -2.63 -18.65
N TYR A 413 10.04 -2.48 -17.36
CA TYR A 413 9.39 -3.49 -16.53
C TYR A 413 7.90 -3.14 -16.36
N VAL A 414 7.02 -4.11 -16.62
CA VAL A 414 5.57 -3.98 -16.40
C VAL A 414 5.15 -5.01 -15.38
N ILE A 415 4.82 -4.56 -14.18
CA ILE A 415 4.66 -5.41 -13.01
C ILE A 415 3.18 -5.44 -12.64
N TRP A 416 2.57 -6.63 -12.62
CA TRP A 416 1.29 -6.82 -11.95
C TRP A 416 1.52 -6.84 -10.44
N SER A 417 1.29 -5.70 -9.79
CA SER A 417 1.45 -5.50 -8.36
C SER A 417 0.27 -6.05 -7.57
N VAL A 418 0.58 -6.62 -6.40
CA VAL A 418 -0.35 -6.89 -5.30
C VAL A 418 0.17 -6.36 -3.95
N SER A 419 1.40 -5.85 -3.89
CA SER A 419 2.09 -5.42 -2.67
C SER A 419 2.85 -4.10 -2.79
N ALA A 420 2.91 -3.45 -3.97
CA ALA A 420 3.42 -2.08 -4.03
C ALA A 420 2.52 -1.14 -3.24
N HIS A 421 3.07 -0.10 -2.64
CA HIS A 421 2.30 0.90 -1.91
C HIS A 421 2.47 2.28 -2.53
N ARG A 422 1.39 3.08 -2.56
CA ARG A 422 1.43 4.45 -3.10
C ARG A 422 2.12 5.37 -2.10
N LEU A 423 3.11 6.15 -2.55
CA LEU A 423 3.70 7.18 -1.70
C LEU A 423 2.82 8.43 -1.62
N GLY A 424 2.08 8.76 -2.69
CA GLY A 424 1.11 9.85 -2.70
C GLY A 424 1.71 11.17 -2.22
N SER A 425 1.03 11.85 -1.29
CA SER A 425 1.48 13.12 -0.73
C SER A 425 2.75 13.04 0.14
N LEU A 426 3.23 11.83 0.49
CA LEU A 426 4.54 11.69 1.13
C LEU A 426 5.69 11.97 0.16
N SER A 427 5.46 11.79 -1.15
CA SER A 427 6.40 12.14 -2.22
C SER A 427 5.72 13.09 -3.21
N PRO A 428 5.51 14.36 -2.84
CA PRO A 428 4.75 15.31 -3.69
C PRO A 428 5.42 15.58 -5.04
N GLU A 429 6.73 15.36 -5.13
CA GLU A 429 7.52 15.45 -6.37
C GLU A 429 7.26 14.26 -7.32
N ARG A 430 6.68 13.17 -6.80
CA ARG A 430 6.41 11.92 -7.51
C ARG A 430 5.03 11.36 -7.13
N PRO A 431 3.93 12.04 -7.49
CA PRO A 431 2.58 11.68 -7.04
C PRO A 431 2.10 10.32 -7.57
N THR A 432 2.70 9.84 -8.67
CA THR A 432 2.40 8.53 -9.26
C THR A 432 3.33 7.42 -8.75
N SER A 433 4.30 7.74 -7.89
CA SER A 433 5.27 6.76 -7.41
C SER A 433 4.62 5.73 -6.49
N VAL A 434 5.05 4.50 -6.71
CA VAL A 434 4.80 3.37 -5.84
C VAL A 434 6.12 2.74 -5.46
N LEU A 435 6.14 2.11 -4.30
CA LEU A 435 7.34 1.47 -3.79
C LEU A 435 6.99 0.05 -3.38
N PHE A 436 7.79 -0.91 -3.83
CA PHE A 436 7.79 -2.26 -3.28
C PHE A 436 8.79 -2.33 -2.12
N GLY A 437 8.43 -3.07 -1.07
CA GLY A 437 9.28 -3.23 0.11
C GLY A 437 10.50 -4.14 -0.15
N PRO A 438 11.49 -4.12 0.76
CA PRO A 438 12.63 -5.04 0.71
C PRO A 438 12.16 -6.50 0.80
N GLY A 439 12.80 -7.37 0.01
CA GLY A 439 12.46 -8.78 -0.08
C GLY A 439 11.32 -9.10 -1.05
N SER A 440 10.86 -8.13 -1.84
CA SER A 440 9.81 -8.34 -2.85
C SER A 440 10.23 -9.37 -3.89
N ARG A 441 9.26 -10.17 -4.35
CA ARG A 441 9.48 -11.30 -5.25
C ARG A 441 8.67 -11.13 -6.52
N PHE A 442 9.32 -11.33 -7.65
CA PHE A 442 8.71 -11.16 -8.96
C PHE A 442 8.92 -12.40 -9.80
N VAL A 443 7.88 -12.93 -10.42
CA VAL A 443 8.03 -13.97 -11.45
C VAL A 443 8.02 -13.31 -12.82
N VAL A 444 9.02 -13.64 -13.64
CA VAL A 444 9.05 -13.21 -15.04
C VAL A 444 8.00 -14.00 -15.81
N LEU A 445 6.96 -13.33 -16.28
CA LEU A 445 5.89 -13.95 -17.07
C LEU A 445 6.27 -14.06 -18.55
N ALA A 446 6.83 -12.99 -19.10
CA ALA A 446 7.23 -12.91 -20.50
C ALA A 446 8.30 -11.83 -20.71
N VAL A 447 9.03 -11.94 -21.82
CA VAL A 447 9.96 -10.92 -22.30
C VAL A 447 9.59 -10.62 -23.75
N ASP A 448 9.12 -9.40 -24.00
CA ASP A 448 8.73 -8.93 -25.33
C ASP A 448 9.89 -8.09 -25.89
N ARG A 449 10.59 -8.61 -26.91
CA ARG A 449 11.69 -7.92 -27.59
C ARG A 449 11.18 -7.19 -28.84
N PRO A 450 11.67 -5.98 -29.15
CA PRO A 450 11.34 -5.31 -30.40
C PRO A 450 11.77 -6.19 -31.57
N THR A 451 10.82 -6.51 -32.45
CA THR A 451 11.01 -7.50 -33.53
C THR A 451 11.41 -6.84 -34.86
N HIS A 452 11.07 -5.57 -35.05
CA HIS A 452 11.28 -4.86 -36.30
C HIS A 452 12.40 -3.82 -36.19
N ALA A 453 13.23 -3.74 -37.23
CA ALA A 453 14.23 -2.67 -37.36
C ALA A 453 13.62 -1.26 -37.45
N ALA A 454 12.31 -1.13 -37.65
CA ALA A 454 11.60 0.14 -37.57
C ALA A 454 11.36 0.60 -36.11
N ASP A 455 11.48 -0.33 -35.14
CA ASP A 455 11.41 -0.07 -33.70
C ASP A 455 12.83 0.08 -33.11
N ASP A 456 13.79 0.55 -33.91
CA ASP A 456 15.16 0.77 -33.46
C ASP A 456 15.15 1.79 -32.30
N GLY A 457 15.47 1.33 -31.09
CA GLY A 457 15.40 2.12 -29.85
C GLY A 457 14.18 1.86 -28.95
N ALA A 458 13.24 0.97 -29.31
CA ALA A 458 12.20 0.57 -28.38
C ALA A 458 12.78 -0.32 -27.24
N PRO A 459 12.38 -0.10 -25.97
CA PRO A 459 12.91 -0.89 -24.86
C PRO A 459 12.45 -2.35 -24.94
N VAL A 460 13.30 -3.26 -24.47
CA VAL A 460 12.88 -4.63 -24.17
C VAL A 460 11.89 -4.58 -23.01
N ARG A 461 10.74 -5.23 -23.14
CA ARG A 461 9.70 -5.22 -22.11
C ARG A 461 9.70 -6.50 -21.33
N VAL A 462 9.82 -6.39 -20.01
CA VAL A 462 9.79 -7.54 -19.08
C VAL A 462 8.49 -7.50 -18.29
N LEU A 463 7.63 -8.49 -18.51
CA LEU A 463 6.35 -8.61 -17.82
C LEU A 463 6.54 -9.41 -16.53
N LEU A 464 6.24 -8.80 -15.39
CA LEU A 464 6.48 -9.36 -14.07
C LEU A 464 5.16 -9.56 -13.30
N ARG A 465 5.13 -10.57 -12.42
CA ARG A 465 4.08 -10.77 -11.42
C ARG A 465 4.67 -10.69 -10.02
N ASP A 466 4.17 -9.76 -9.22
CA ASP A 466 4.46 -9.67 -7.80
C ASP A 466 3.88 -10.88 -7.04
N ARG A 467 4.70 -11.48 -6.15
CA ARG A 467 4.34 -12.63 -5.31
C ARG A 467 4.39 -12.27 -3.83
N THR A 468 3.24 -12.40 -3.18
CA THR A 468 3.11 -12.33 -1.71
C THR A 468 3.19 -13.70 -1.04
N ASP A 469 3.16 -14.80 -1.81
CA ASP A 469 3.25 -16.15 -1.28
C ASP A 469 4.04 -17.14 -2.15
N ARG A 470 4.48 -18.21 -1.48
CA ARG A 470 5.17 -19.37 -2.07
C ARG A 470 4.21 -20.33 -2.79
N GLN A 471 2.99 -19.90 -3.14
CA GLN A 471 2.03 -20.82 -3.75
C GLN A 471 2.43 -21.14 -5.21
N ASP A 472 2.61 -22.42 -5.51
CA ASP A 472 3.10 -22.88 -6.80
C ASP A 472 2.07 -22.72 -7.94
N GLY A 473 2.63 -22.57 -9.15
CA GLY A 473 2.05 -22.14 -10.42
C GLY A 473 0.57 -22.45 -10.69
N ARG A 474 -0.19 -21.39 -10.96
CA ARG A 474 -1.49 -21.45 -11.64
C ARG A 474 -1.30 -20.96 -13.08
N SER A 475 -0.87 -21.85 -13.98
CA SER A 475 -0.52 -21.48 -15.38
C SER A 475 -1.60 -20.68 -16.11
N GLY A 476 -2.89 -20.98 -15.89
CA GLY A 476 -3.99 -20.23 -16.52
C GLY A 476 -4.20 -18.79 -16.01
N LEU A 477 -3.65 -18.45 -14.84
CA LEU A 477 -3.66 -17.08 -14.31
C LEU A 477 -2.55 -16.24 -14.97
N ASP A 478 -1.39 -16.84 -15.21
CA ASP A 478 -0.25 -16.15 -15.81
C ASP A 478 -0.55 -15.69 -17.25
N GLU A 479 -1.19 -16.52 -18.08
CA GLU A 479 -1.61 -16.13 -19.44
C GLU A 479 -2.55 -14.91 -19.43
N ARG A 480 -3.54 -14.89 -18.52
CA ARG A 480 -4.48 -13.77 -18.39
C ARG A 480 -3.77 -12.50 -17.93
N LEU A 481 -2.81 -12.63 -17.01
CA LEU A 481 -2.02 -11.49 -16.55
C LEU A 481 -1.11 -10.95 -17.65
N ILE A 482 -0.47 -11.80 -18.45
CA ILE A 482 0.29 -11.39 -19.64
C ILE A 482 -0.59 -10.56 -20.58
N THR A 483 -1.80 -11.03 -20.90
CA THR A 483 -2.73 -10.26 -21.74
C THR A 483 -3.06 -8.89 -21.13
N ARG A 484 -3.32 -8.82 -19.82
CA ARG A 484 -3.63 -7.54 -19.14
C ARG A 484 -2.45 -6.58 -19.11
N LEU A 485 -1.23 -7.07 -18.87
CA LEU A 485 -0.03 -6.24 -18.85
C LEU A 485 0.29 -5.69 -20.25
N ARG A 486 0.06 -6.49 -21.31
CA ARG A 486 0.17 -6.03 -22.70
C ARG A 486 -0.87 -4.96 -23.04
N LEU A 487 -2.12 -5.11 -22.59
CA LEU A 487 -3.13 -4.06 -22.74
C LEU A 487 -2.75 -2.78 -21.98
N ALA A 488 -2.12 -2.90 -20.81
CA ALA A 488 -1.65 -1.73 -20.05
C ALA A 488 -0.56 -0.94 -20.79
N LEU A 489 0.26 -1.62 -21.61
CA LEU A 489 1.27 -0.98 -22.45
C LEU A 489 0.69 -0.16 -23.61
N GLU A 490 -0.56 -0.43 -24.02
CA GLU A 490 -1.25 0.35 -25.05
C GLU A 490 -1.67 1.74 -24.54
N GLN A 491 -1.61 1.97 -23.22
CA GLN A 491 -1.93 3.27 -22.64
C GLN A 491 -0.86 4.32 -22.99
N PRO A 492 -1.26 5.59 -23.18
CA PRO A 492 -0.33 6.67 -23.47
C PRO A 492 0.73 6.80 -22.37
N SER A 493 2.00 6.90 -22.77
CA SER A 493 3.09 7.20 -21.85
C SER A 493 3.07 8.68 -21.46
N ALA A 494 3.26 8.96 -20.16
CA ALA A 494 3.49 10.32 -19.68
C ALA A 494 4.94 10.75 -19.97
N ARG A 495 5.11 12.04 -20.29
CA ARG A 495 6.43 12.68 -20.43
C ARG A 495 6.90 13.21 -19.08
N GLU A 496 7.14 12.33 -18.14
CA GLU A 496 7.79 12.67 -16.87
C GLU A 496 9.21 12.11 -16.86
N HIS A 497 10.18 12.94 -16.45
CA HIS A 497 11.56 12.50 -16.29
C HIS A 497 11.65 11.71 -14.98
N ARG A 498 11.70 10.39 -15.11
CA ARG A 498 11.94 9.47 -14.00
C ARG A 498 13.35 8.93 -14.06
N ARG A 499 13.95 8.74 -12.88
CA ARG A 499 15.28 8.16 -12.74
C ARG A 499 15.16 6.65 -13.04
N PRO A 500 15.85 6.13 -14.07
CA PRO A 500 15.89 4.69 -14.30
C PRO A 500 16.51 3.97 -13.12
N LEU A 501 16.11 2.73 -12.90
CA LEU A 501 16.75 1.81 -11.98
C LEU A 501 18.19 1.58 -12.44
N SER A 502 19.15 1.80 -11.54
CA SER A 502 20.57 1.55 -11.79
C SER A 502 20.92 0.06 -11.81
N ILE A 503 20.04 -0.80 -11.30
CA ILE A 503 20.23 -2.24 -11.19
C ILE A 503 18.90 -2.92 -11.52
N ALA A 504 18.95 -4.01 -12.30
CA ALA A 504 17.76 -4.80 -12.63
C ALA A 504 17.13 -5.40 -11.36
N PRO A 505 15.78 -5.46 -11.26
CA PRO A 505 15.12 -6.11 -10.13
C PRO A 505 15.63 -7.54 -9.93
N GLY A 506 16.10 -7.84 -8.73
CA GLY A 506 16.55 -9.18 -8.37
C GLY A 506 17.94 -9.58 -8.87
N PHE A 507 18.74 -8.64 -9.38
CA PHE A 507 20.14 -8.88 -9.76
C PHE A 507 21.10 -7.99 -8.98
N ASP A 508 22.31 -8.47 -8.74
CA ASP A 508 23.41 -7.65 -8.22
C ASP A 508 24.06 -6.80 -9.33
N ALA A 509 25.02 -5.95 -8.96
CA ALA A 509 25.75 -5.11 -9.91
C ALA A 509 26.62 -5.90 -10.92
N ARG A 510 26.84 -7.20 -10.70
CA ARG A 510 27.56 -8.10 -11.60
C ARG A 510 26.61 -8.91 -12.48
N GLY A 511 25.30 -8.74 -12.33
CA GLY A 511 24.27 -9.49 -13.05
C GLY A 511 24.02 -10.90 -12.52
N ASN A 512 24.45 -11.22 -11.31
CA ASN A 512 24.03 -12.46 -10.66
C ASN A 512 22.66 -12.27 -10.02
N PRO A 513 21.74 -13.25 -10.15
CA PRO A 513 20.46 -13.17 -9.46
C PRO A 513 20.64 -13.29 -7.95
N PHE A 514 19.93 -12.47 -7.18
CA PHE A 514 19.84 -12.64 -5.75
C PHE A 514 19.03 -13.91 -5.43
N THR A 515 19.58 -14.74 -4.55
CA THR A 515 18.85 -15.87 -3.98
C THR A 515 18.27 -15.43 -2.65
N ALA A 516 16.95 -15.56 -2.47
CA ALA A 516 16.36 -15.39 -1.17
C ALA A 516 17.13 -16.26 -0.19
N ALA A 517 17.64 -15.67 0.90
CA ALA A 517 18.12 -16.50 1.99
C ALA A 517 16.95 -17.42 2.34
N ASP A 518 17.19 -18.73 2.36
CA ASP A 518 16.29 -19.60 3.10
C ASP A 518 16.14 -18.93 4.47
N PRO A 519 14.91 -18.79 4.99
CA PRO A 519 14.73 -18.32 6.35
C PRO A 519 15.48 -19.33 7.22
N ILE A 520 16.76 -19.05 7.48
CA ILE A 520 17.62 -19.88 8.30
C ILE A 520 16.83 -19.92 9.58
N ALA A 521 16.28 -21.10 9.90
CA ALA A 521 15.55 -21.33 11.12
C ALA A 521 16.47 -20.82 12.21
N SER A 522 16.19 -19.60 12.72
CA SER A 522 17.09 -18.85 13.59
C SER A 522 17.38 -19.76 14.77
N HIS A 523 18.47 -20.51 14.68
CA HIS A 523 18.87 -21.42 15.72
C HIS A 523 19.19 -20.51 16.87
N GLY A 524 18.35 -20.56 17.91
CA GLY A 524 18.63 -19.95 19.18
C GLY A 524 19.94 -20.52 19.69
N GLY A 525 21.04 -19.85 19.35
CA GLY A 525 22.27 -19.94 20.09
C GLY A 525 22.00 -19.30 21.44
N GLN A 526 21.93 -20.15 22.46
CA GLN A 526 21.88 -19.81 23.87
C GLN A 526 23.05 -18.93 24.30
#